data_AF-A0A7W7M264-F1
#
_entry.id   AF-A0A7W7M264-F1
#
_cell.length_a   1.000
_cell.length_b   1.000
_cell.length_c   1.000
_cell.angle_alpha   90.00
_cell.angle_beta   90.00
_cell.angle_gamma   90.00
#
_symmetry.space_group_name_H-M   'P 1'
#
loop_
_entity.id
_entity.type
_entity.pdbx_description
1 polymer ?
#
loop_
_entity_poly.entity_id
_entity_poly.type
_entity_poly.pdbx_seq_one_letter_code
_entity_poly.pdbx_strand_id
1 'polypeptide(L)'
;MKRSLLIVTVAAVGVLILLVAMLPVLLGPVFSTARTASTERSIAEICSAGEPGQAQIPDKYREDVANAAEVSGISQEIIASQIFHESRWQEDAVSSSDARGLAQFKAEAWSRFGNGGDRFNGHDSIAAQGRLLAFLKNEFKPYADGDDALLVKLILIGYNVGYDKVHKAQGVPPGSSGINYAEKIMAGSAVYTTDCAPAPETGGEGVVVSGEWTHPFPGAYFTSDYGPRPCPKTLKCTKEVANHNAIDLATGTGTGFAVAPTQMEITKANGTDRDGDHPVFARQIAEPHYVISYWHCAYGSHRVKTGQIVEAGTPICQEGITGNAGGRPHVHLQFNKPSASDTSYERYTTVDPEPILAANGVDLCPPGRNVTGPCQGR
;
A
#
# COMPACT_ATOMS: atom_id res chain seq x y z
N MET A 1 -78.18 -28.15 -23.22
CA MET A 1 -77.26 -28.37 -22.06
C MET A 1 -75.79 -28.09 -22.37
N LYS A 2 -75.23 -28.43 -23.54
CA LYS A 2 -73.79 -28.22 -23.83
C LYS A 2 -73.34 -26.76 -24.07
N ARG A 3 -74.20 -25.88 -24.60
CA ARG A 3 -73.87 -24.45 -24.81
C ARG A 3 -73.85 -23.64 -23.51
N SER A 4 -74.74 -23.97 -22.57
CA SER A 4 -74.83 -23.30 -21.27
C SER A 4 -73.62 -23.58 -20.37
N LEU A 5 -73.06 -24.79 -20.44
CA LEU A 5 -71.91 -25.18 -19.64
C LEU A 5 -70.59 -24.51 -20.09
N LEU A 6 -70.46 -24.23 -21.39
CA LEU A 6 -69.29 -23.54 -21.97
C LEU A 6 -69.29 -22.03 -21.63
N ILE A 7 -70.47 -21.41 -21.59
CA ILE A 7 -70.60 -19.98 -21.22
C ILE A 7 -70.28 -19.77 -19.73
N VAL A 8 -70.69 -20.72 -18.87
CA VAL A 8 -70.42 -20.66 -17.43
C VAL A 8 -68.93 -20.86 -17.12
N THR A 9 -68.23 -21.75 -17.83
CA THR A 9 -66.78 -21.94 -17.63
C THR A 9 -65.95 -20.77 -18.16
N VAL A 10 -66.30 -20.18 -19.30
CA VAL A 10 -65.61 -18.99 -19.82
C VAL A 10 -65.83 -17.77 -18.92
N ALA A 11 -67.03 -17.59 -18.38
CA ALA A 11 -67.33 -16.53 -17.43
C ALA A 11 -66.56 -16.70 -16.10
N ALA A 12 -66.47 -17.92 -15.57
CA ALA A 12 -65.76 -18.20 -14.32
C ALA A 12 -64.24 -17.95 -14.43
N VAL A 13 -63.63 -18.32 -15.56
CA VAL A 13 -62.18 -18.07 -15.81
C VAL A 13 -61.92 -16.57 -16.00
N GLY A 14 -62.82 -15.84 -16.67
CA GLY A 14 -62.71 -14.38 -16.82
C GLY A 14 -62.77 -13.62 -15.50
N VAL A 15 -63.67 -14.02 -14.58
CA VAL A 15 -63.78 -13.41 -13.25
C VAL A 15 -62.54 -13.70 -12.38
N LEU A 16 -61.96 -14.90 -12.49
CA LEU A 16 -60.76 -15.25 -11.74
C LEU A 16 -59.51 -14.48 -12.23
N ILE A 17 -59.38 -14.27 -13.54
CA ILE A 17 -58.27 -13.48 -14.12
C ILE A 17 -58.39 -11.99 -13.72
N LEU A 18 -59.61 -11.44 -13.69
CA LEU A 18 -59.87 -10.07 -13.21
C LEU A 18 -59.57 -9.90 -11.71
N LEU A 19 -59.86 -10.90 -10.88
CA LEU A 19 -59.56 -10.87 -9.45
C LEU A 19 -58.04 -10.96 -9.17
N VAL A 20 -57.30 -11.76 -9.93
CA VAL A 20 -55.83 -11.87 -9.79
C VAL A 20 -55.11 -10.64 -10.34
N ALA A 21 -55.62 -10.02 -11.41
CA ALA A 21 -55.06 -8.79 -11.98
C ALA A 21 -55.34 -7.52 -11.15
N MET A 22 -56.35 -7.54 -10.27
CA MET A 22 -56.68 -6.44 -9.34
C MET A 22 -55.91 -6.51 -8.01
N LEU A 23 -55.26 -7.63 -7.69
CA LEU A 23 -54.49 -7.81 -6.45
C LEU A 23 -53.29 -6.85 -6.28
N PRO A 24 -52.55 -6.43 -7.34
CA PRO A 24 -51.46 -5.46 -7.21
C PRO A 24 -51.94 -4.01 -7.01
N VAL A 25 -53.22 -3.72 -7.22
CA VAL A 25 -53.79 -2.35 -7.19
C VAL A 25 -54.39 -2.00 -5.81
N LEU A 26 -54.75 -3.01 -5.01
CA LEU A 26 -55.32 -2.83 -3.66
C LEU A 26 -54.28 -2.87 -2.53
N LEU A 27 -53.01 -3.15 -2.84
CA LEU A 27 -51.88 -3.19 -1.90
C LEU A 27 -50.70 -2.31 -2.38
N GLY A 28 -51.01 -1.13 -2.92
CA GLY A 28 -49.98 -0.11 -3.10
C GLY A 28 -49.44 0.32 -1.73
N PRO A 29 -48.12 0.44 -1.55
CA PRO A 29 -47.61 1.03 -0.32
C PRO A 29 -47.87 2.53 -0.36
N VAL A 30 -48.91 2.93 0.39
CA VAL A 30 -48.96 4.20 1.10
C VAL A 30 -47.67 4.33 1.89
N PHE A 31 -46.70 5.13 1.42
CA PHE A 31 -45.74 5.75 2.33
C PHE A 31 -45.37 7.13 1.80
N SER A 32 -45.84 8.11 2.56
CA SER A 32 -45.64 9.55 2.41
C SER A 32 -44.17 9.94 2.29
N THR A 33 -43.94 10.97 1.50
CA THR A 33 -42.79 11.86 1.61
C THR A 33 -42.64 12.39 3.03
N ALA A 34 -41.54 12.09 3.69
CA ALA A 34 -41.03 12.85 4.82
C ALA A 34 -39.53 13.07 4.64
N ARG A 35 -39.19 14.20 4.02
CA ARG A 35 -37.88 14.82 4.11
C ARG A 35 -37.75 15.33 5.55
N THR A 36 -36.96 14.66 6.39
CA THR A 36 -36.44 15.24 7.63
C THR A 36 -34.95 14.99 7.66
N ALA A 37 -34.23 16.11 7.64
CA ALA A 37 -32.81 16.15 7.93
C ALA A 37 -32.59 15.95 9.44
N SER A 38 -31.38 15.47 9.72
CA SER A 38 -30.56 15.70 10.91
C SER A 38 -30.94 15.01 12.23
N THR A 39 -29.97 14.17 12.62
CA THR A 39 -29.42 13.98 13.97
C THR A 39 -30.20 13.09 14.94
N GLU A 40 -29.77 11.83 15.03
CA GLU A 40 -29.01 11.30 16.18
C GLU A 40 -28.79 9.80 15.99
N ARG A 41 -27.59 9.42 15.57
CA ARG A 41 -27.09 8.05 15.76
C ARG A 41 -25.61 8.12 16.15
N SER A 42 -25.41 7.88 17.45
CA SER A 42 -24.36 7.10 18.12
C SER A 42 -22.97 7.00 17.47
N ILE A 43 -21.96 7.17 18.33
CA ILE A 43 -20.51 7.05 18.14
C ILE A 43 -20.07 5.62 17.73
N ALA A 44 -20.71 5.00 16.74
CA ALA A 44 -20.59 3.57 16.44
C ALA A 44 -20.76 3.24 14.96
N GLU A 45 -20.12 4.00 14.07
CA GLU A 45 -19.81 3.51 12.72
C GLU A 45 -18.28 3.52 12.58
N ILE A 46 -17.68 2.60 13.34
CA ILE A 46 -16.26 2.25 13.30
C ILE A 46 -16.00 1.56 11.97
N CYS A 47 -14.99 2.01 11.24
CA CYS A 47 -14.48 1.44 10.00
C CYS A 47 -14.56 -0.09 10.02
N SER A 48 -15.39 -0.67 9.14
CA SER A 48 -15.52 -2.12 9.00
C SER A 48 -14.16 -2.73 8.66
N ALA A 49 -13.82 -3.85 9.31
CA ALA A 49 -12.60 -4.61 9.11
C ALA A 49 -12.34 -4.87 7.61
N GLY A 50 -11.20 -4.37 7.11
CA GLY A 50 -10.73 -4.62 5.75
C GLY A 50 -10.01 -5.97 5.63
N GLU A 51 -10.33 -6.70 4.57
CA GLU A 51 -9.82 -8.02 4.18
C GLU A 51 -8.27 -8.13 4.10
N PRO A 52 -7.69 -9.36 4.14
CA PRO A 52 -6.25 -9.59 4.20
C PRO A 52 -5.51 -9.11 2.94
N GLY A 53 -4.46 -8.29 3.10
CA GLY A 53 -3.55 -7.92 2.00
C GLY A 53 -3.00 -6.50 2.00
N GLN A 54 -3.54 -5.62 2.84
CA GLN A 54 -3.02 -4.26 3.07
C GLN A 54 -2.18 -4.25 4.35
N ALA A 55 -1.22 -3.35 4.55
CA ALA A 55 -0.59 -3.20 5.86
C ALA A 55 -1.64 -2.62 6.82
N GLN A 56 -2.35 -3.52 7.49
CA GLN A 56 -3.47 -3.21 8.36
C GLN A 56 -2.95 -3.03 9.78
N ILE A 57 -3.53 -2.08 10.51
CA ILE A 57 -3.42 -2.08 11.97
C ILE A 57 -3.89 -3.47 12.42
N PRO A 58 -3.08 -4.27 13.15
CA PRO A 58 -3.50 -5.58 13.61
C PRO A 58 -4.84 -5.45 14.34
N ASP A 59 -5.78 -6.34 14.06
CA ASP A 59 -7.17 -6.20 14.56
C ASP A 59 -7.24 -6.00 16.06
N LYS A 60 -6.33 -6.65 16.81
CA LYS A 60 -6.21 -6.50 18.27
C LYS A 60 -5.82 -5.11 18.76
N TYR A 61 -5.39 -4.20 17.88
CA TYR A 61 -4.92 -2.85 18.22
C TYR A 61 -5.69 -1.72 17.54
N ARG A 62 -6.70 -2.01 16.70
CA ARG A 62 -7.45 -0.96 15.98
C ARG A 62 -8.08 0.04 16.95
N GLU A 63 -8.70 -0.45 18.02
CA GLU A 63 -9.29 0.39 19.05
C GLU A 63 -8.23 1.19 19.83
N ASP A 64 -7.09 0.58 20.16
CA ASP A 64 -6.00 1.28 20.84
C ASP A 64 -5.43 2.44 20.01
N VAL A 65 -5.26 2.23 18.70
CA VAL A 65 -4.78 3.26 17.76
C VAL A 65 -5.81 4.37 17.61
N ALA A 66 -7.10 4.05 17.51
CA ALA A 66 -8.18 5.03 17.48
C ALA A 66 -8.20 5.88 18.76
N ASN A 67 -8.09 5.25 19.94
CA ASN A 67 -8.01 5.94 21.22
C ASN A 67 -6.77 6.83 21.33
N ALA A 68 -5.60 6.35 20.88
CA ALA A 68 -4.38 7.14 20.85
C ALA A 68 -4.49 8.35 19.91
N ALA A 69 -5.17 8.19 18.76
CA ALA A 69 -5.45 9.26 17.82
C ALA A 69 -6.35 10.34 18.44
N GLU A 70 -7.42 9.93 19.12
CA GLU A 70 -8.30 10.85 19.85
C GLU A 70 -7.55 11.62 20.95
N VAL A 71 -6.79 10.91 21.79
CA VAL A 71 -6.03 11.51 22.91
C VAL A 71 -5.00 12.53 22.42
N SER A 72 -4.30 12.23 21.34
CA SER A 72 -3.24 13.08 20.79
C SER A 72 -3.74 14.15 19.82
N GLY A 73 -4.91 13.92 19.21
CA GLY A 73 -5.37 14.65 18.02
C GLY A 73 -4.39 14.51 16.84
N ILE A 74 -3.74 13.35 16.70
CA ILE A 74 -2.90 12.95 15.55
C ILE A 74 -3.63 11.81 14.84
N SER A 75 -3.54 11.76 13.51
CA SER A 75 -4.31 10.79 12.72
C SER A 75 -3.90 9.34 13.05
N GLN A 76 -4.86 8.40 12.93
CA GLN A 76 -4.62 6.97 13.18
C GLN A 76 -3.52 6.42 12.28
N GLU A 77 -3.43 6.95 11.07
CA GLU A 77 -2.49 6.54 10.05
C GLU A 77 -1.05 6.93 10.39
N ILE A 78 -0.84 8.13 10.94
CA ILE A 78 0.48 8.57 11.42
C ILE A 78 0.90 7.72 12.62
N ILE A 79 -0.03 7.42 13.54
CA ILE A 79 0.26 6.58 14.71
C ILE A 79 0.60 5.16 14.28
N ALA A 80 -0.18 4.57 13.37
CA ALA A 80 0.05 3.23 12.84
C ALA A 80 1.37 3.13 12.06
N SER A 81 1.64 4.12 11.21
CA SER A 81 2.91 4.23 10.48
C SER A 81 4.11 4.35 11.43
N GLN A 82 3.97 5.13 12.50
CA GLN A 82 4.99 5.24 13.53
C GLN A 82 5.23 3.91 14.25
N ILE A 83 4.18 3.21 14.70
CA ILE A 83 4.32 1.89 15.36
C ILE A 83 5.00 0.88 14.42
N PHE A 84 4.62 0.88 13.14
CA PHE A 84 5.23 0.02 12.14
C PHE A 84 6.71 0.33 11.94
N HIS A 85 7.07 1.62 11.89
CA HIS A 85 8.46 2.07 11.79
C HIS A 85 9.28 1.66 13.01
N GLU A 86 8.71 1.77 14.21
CA GLU A 86 9.39 1.50 15.48
C GLU A 86 9.62 0.00 15.74
N SER A 87 8.60 -0.82 15.51
CA SER A 87 8.61 -2.23 15.94
C SER A 87 8.08 -3.22 14.91
N ARG A 88 7.46 -2.75 13.81
CA ARG A 88 6.78 -3.61 12.83
C ARG A 88 5.66 -4.42 13.48
N TRP A 89 5.00 -3.82 14.46
CA TRP A 89 3.99 -4.47 15.30
C TRP A 89 4.51 -5.63 16.18
N GLN A 90 5.82 -5.70 16.44
CA GLN A 90 6.42 -6.72 17.31
C GLN A 90 6.44 -6.24 18.77
N GLU A 91 5.62 -6.85 19.62
CA GLU A 91 5.51 -6.50 21.04
C GLU A 91 6.85 -6.68 21.78
N ASP A 92 7.62 -7.70 21.43
CA ASP A 92 8.90 -8.06 22.05
C ASP A 92 10.11 -7.30 21.47
N ALA A 93 9.88 -6.29 20.62
CA ALA A 93 10.95 -5.51 20.01
C ALA A 93 11.81 -4.78 21.05
N VAL A 94 13.14 -4.95 20.95
CA VAL A 94 14.13 -4.26 21.77
C VAL A 94 15.21 -3.66 20.87
N SER A 95 15.40 -2.34 20.92
CA SER A 95 16.50 -1.69 20.19
C SER A 95 17.83 -1.80 20.93
N SER A 96 18.92 -1.54 20.20
CA SER A 96 20.28 -1.38 20.77
C SER A 96 20.40 -0.26 21.81
N SER A 97 19.39 0.61 21.92
CA SER A 97 19.34 1.71 22.89
C SER A 97 18.36 1.47 24.06
N ASP A 98 17.95 0.22 24.26
CA ASP A 98 16.99 -0.22 25.29
C ASP A 98 15.59 0.42 25.18
N ALA A 99 15.24 0.84 23.97
CA ALA A 99 13.86 1.16 23.60
C ALA A 99 13.08 -0.15 23.43
N ARG A 100 11.87 -0.25 23.99
CA ARG A 100 11.12 -1.52 24.07
C ARG A 100 9.66 -1.36 23.68
N GLY A 101 9.06 -2.43 23.18
CA GLY A 101 7.63 -2.47 22.88
C GLY A 101 7.26 -1.92 21.52
N LEU A 102 5.96 -1.89 21.24
CA LEU A 102 5.41 -1.45 19.96
C LEU A 102 5.84 -0.04 19.56
N ALA A 103 5.85 0.87 20.54
CA ALA A 103 6.19 2.28 20.35
C ALA A 103 7.64 2.61 20.75
N GLN A 104 8.47 1.59 21.00
CA GLN A 104 9.90 1.72 21.35
C GLN A 104 10.17 2.76 22.46
N PHE A 105 9.54 2.59 23.62
CA PHE A 105 9.76 3.49 24.76
C PHE A 105 11.09 3.20 25.47
N LYS A 106 11.89 4.25 25.66
CA LYS A 106 12.99 4.26 26.64
C LYS A 106 12.45 4.39 28.06
N ALA A 107 13.21 3.92 29.05
CA ALA A 107 12.79 3.89 30.45
C ALA A 107 12.36 5.27 31.00
N GLU A 108 13.08 6.34 30.65
CA GLU A 108 12.76 7.70 31.09
C GLU A 108 11.44 8.22 30.53
N ALA A 109 11.16 8.00 29.25
CA ALA A 109 9.87 8.37 28.67
C ALA A 109 8.75 7.48 29.24
N TRP A 110 9.03 6.19 29.47
CA TRP A 110 8.05 5.27 30.06
C TRP A 110 7.63 5.67 31.48
N SER A 111 8.55 6.14 32.31
CA SER A 111 8.20 6.57 33.68
C SER A 111 7.20 7.73 33.71
N ARG A 112 7.18 8.53 32.63
CA ARG A 112 6.27 9.68 32.48
C ARG A 112 4.96 9.32 31.78
N PHE A 113 5.01 8.48 30.75
CA PHE A 113 3.85 8.23 29.88
C PHE A 113 3.27 6.82 29.99
N GLY A 114 3.98 5.87 30.60
CA GLY A 114 3.58 4.46 30.71
C GLY A 114 2.46 4.17 31.71
N ASN A 115 2.13 5.12 32.59
CA ASN A 115 1.03 5.01 33.57
C ASN A 115 1.03 3.71 34.41
N GLY A 116 2.22 3.22 34.76
CA GLY A 116 2.39 1.99 35.55
C GLY A 116 2.20 0.68 34.79
N GLY A 117 1.97 0.71 33.47
CA GLY A 117 1.86 -0.46 32.61
C GLY A 117 3.21 -1.09 32.22
N ASP A 118 3.17 -2.04 31.29
CA ASP A 118 4.34 -2.74 30.73
C ASP A 118 4.67 -2.27 29.30
N ARG A 119 5.95 -1.99 29.03
CA ARG A 119 6.43 -1.62 27.69
C ARG A 119 6.18 -2.71 26.66
N PHE A 120 6.25 -3.97 27.06
CA PHE A 120 6.04 -5.12 26.16
C PHE A 120 4.56 -5.45 25.94
N ASN A 121 3.65 -4.85 26.71
CA ASN A 121 2.22 -4.98 26.47
C ASN A 121 1.81 -4.00 25.36
N GLY A 122 1.27 -4.51 24.24
CA GLY A 122 0.91 -3.69 23.09
C GLY A 122 -0.08 -2.59 23.41
N HIS A 123 -1.11 -2.88 24.22
CA HIS A 123 -2.14 -1.91 24.61
C HIS A 123 -1.56 -0.77 25.46
N ASP A 124 -0.77 -1.11 26.50
CA ASP A 124 -0.10 -0.12 27.34
C ASP A 124 0.86 0.75 26.52
N SER A 125 1.60 0.14 25.59
CA SER A 125 2.54 0.83 24.72
C SER A 125 1.86 1.84 23.79
N ILE A 126 0.75 1.48 23.15
CA ILE A 126 0.02 2.37 22.23
C ILE A 126 -0.67 3.49 23.02
N ALA A 127 -1.27 3.18 24.17
CA ALA A 127 -1.87 4.19 25.04
C ALA A 127 -0.82 5.20 25.55
N ALA A 128 0.40 4.74 25.88
CA ALA A 128 1.51 5.61 26.27
C ALA A 128 1.97 6.51 25.11
N GLN A 129 2.00 5.97 23.87
CA GLN A 129 2.33 6.74 22.67
C GLN A 129 1.33 7.88 22.46
N GLY A 130 0.02 7.62 22.56
CA GLY A 130 -1.00 8.67 22.46
C GLY A 130 -0.78 9.82 23.45
N ARG A 131 -0.47 9.50 24.72
CA ARG A 131 -0.15 10.51 25.75
C ARG A 131 1.11 11.32 25.43
N LEU A 132 2.16 10.65 24.94
CA LEU A 132 3.40 11.33 24.54
C LEU A 132 3.16 12.25 23.34
N LEU A 133 2.44 11.80 22.31
CA LEU A 133 2.12 12.62 21.15
C LEU A 133 1.26 13.84 21.53
N ALA A 134 0.29 13.68 22.45
CA ALA A 134 -0.49 14.79 23.00
C ALA A 134 0.41 15.83 23.70
N PHE A 135 1.36 15.36 24.51
CA PHE A 135 2.35 16.22 25.16
C PHE A 135 3.18 16.99 24.12
N LEU A 136 3.78 16.29 23.17
CA LEU A 136 4.63 16.90 22.12
C LEU A 136 3.85 17.92 21.27
N LYS A 137 2.58 17.64 20.96
CA LYS A 137 1.71 18.57 20.22
C LYS A 137 1.55 19.89 20.97
N ASN A 138 1.34 19.84 22.28
CA ASN A 138 1.22 21.05 23.10
C ASN A 138 2.55 21.81 23.18
N GLU A 139 3.66 21.10 23.34
CA GLU A 139 5.00 21.68 23.42
C GLU A 139 5.41 22.41 22.13
N PHE A 140 5.02 21.88 20.96
CA PHE A 140 5.51 22.40 19.67
C PHE A 140 4.53 23.30 18.93
N LYS A 141 3.28 23.42 19.40
CA LYS A 141 2.29 24.33 18.83
C LYS A 141 2.81 25.76 18.62
N PRO A 142 3.59 26.37 19.55
CA PRO A 142 4.15 27.71 19.34
C PRO A 142 5.18 27.82 18.20
N TYR A 143 5.80 26.71 17.80
CA TYR A 143 6.85 26.68 16.76
C TYR A 143 6.31 26.37 15.36
N ALA A 144 5.06 25.92 15.28
CA ALA A 144 4.42 25.58 14.01
C ALA A 144 3.69 26.76 13.36
N ASP A 145 3.44 27.85 14.10
CA ASP A 145 2.75 29.07 13.61
C ASP A 145 1.43 28.79 12.84
N GLY A 146 0.69 27.77 13.28
CA GLY A 146 -0.58 27.36 12.66
C GLY A 146 -0.44 26.43 11.44
N ASP A 147 0.76 26.03 11.05
CA ASP A 147 1.01 24.99 10.05
C ASP A 147 0.89 23.59 10.70
N ASP A 148 -0.23 22.93 10.46
CA ASP A 148 -0.51 21.60 10.99
C ASP A 148 0.48 20.53 10.49
N ALA A 149 0.96 20.64 9.24
CA ALA A 149 1.92 19.70 8.67
C ALA A 149 3.30 19.86 9.32
N LEU A 150 3.72 21.11 9.55
CA LEU A 150 4.93 21.39 10.32
C LEU A 150 4.78 20.93 11.77
N LEU A 151 3.62 21.12 12.40
CA LEU A 151 3.35 20.66 13.76
C LEU A 151 3.54 19.14 13.88
N VAL A 152 2.94 18.36 12.97
CA VAL A 152 3.11 16.90 12.93
C VAL A 152 4.59 16.53 12.72
N LYS A 153 5.30 17.22 11.82
CA LYS A 153 6.73 17.01 11.60
C LYS A 153 7.56 17.25 12.86
N LEU A 154 7.30 18.34 13.59
CA LEU A 154 7.98 18.66 14.84
C LEU A 154 7.71 17.63 15.92
N ILE A 155 6.47 17.13 16.04
CA ILE A 155 6.08 16.06 16.97
C ILE A 155 6.91 14.81 16.71
N LEU A 156 6.96 14.33 15.46
CA LEU A 156 7.70 13.12 15.09
C LEU A 156 9.21 13.30 15.29
N ILE A 157 9.77 14.47 14.96
CA ILE A 157 11.17 14.78 15.25
C ILE A 157 11.42 14.71 16.77
N GLY A 158 10.59 15.38 17.57
CA GLY A 158 10.72 15.40 19.03
C GLY A 158 10.57 14.02 19.66
N TYR A 159 9.73 13.16 19.10
CA TYR A 159 9.61 11.76 19.50
C TYR A 159 10.93 11.01 19.32
N ASN A 160 11.56 11.14 18.15
CA ASN A 160 12.78 10.41 17.80
C ASN A 160 14.04 10.94 18.51
N VAL A 161 14.25 12.25 18.48
CA VAL A 161 15.52 12.85 18.94
C VAL A 161 15.46 13.49 20.33
N GLY A 162 14.26 13.55 20.93
CA GLY A 162 13.98 14.19 22.21
C GLY A 162 13.46 15.63 22.04
N TYR A 163 12.43 15.98 22.82
CA TYR A 163 11.72 17.25 22.69
C TYR A 163 12.59 18.49 23.00
N ASP A 164 13.56 18.37 23.91
CA ASP A 164 14.48 19.46 24.25
C ASP A 164 15.26 19.99 23.05
N LYS A 165 15.56 19.13 22.06
CA LYS A 165 16.29 19.55 20.86
C LYS A 165 15.44 20.45 19.96
N VAL A 166 14.15 20.12 19.82
CA VAL A 166 13.18 20.92 19.07
C VAL A 166 12.96 22.26 19.78
N HIS A 167 12.84 22.25 21.10
CA HIS A 167 12.75 23.46 21.93
C HIS A 167 13.94 24.40 21.74
N LYS A 168 15.17 23.87 21.82
CA LYS A 168 16.41 24.66 21.63
C LYS A 168 16.50 25.27 20.22
N ALA A 169 15.96 24.58 19.22
CA ALA A 169 15.90 25.06 17.85
C ALA A 169 14.72 25.99 17.58
N GLN A 170 13.73 26.05 18.47
CA GLN A 170 12.43 26.72 18.28
C GLN A 170 11.75 26.31 16.96
N GLY A 171 11.87 25.02 16.60
CA GLY A 171 11.50 24.51 15.29
C GLY A 171 12.33 23.28 14.91
N VAL A 172 12.51 23.04 13.62
CA VAL A 172 13.28 21.88 13.13
C VAL A 172 14.77 22.06 13.49
N PRO A 173 15.38 21.17 14.29
CA PRO A 173 16.79 21.30 14.63
C PRO A 173 17.67 21.10 13.38
N PRO A 174 18.63 22.02 13.08
CA PRO A 174 19.48 21.91 11.89
C PRO A 174 20.26 20.60 11.86
N GLY A 175 20.24 19.91 10.72
CA GLY A 175 20.95 18.64 10.52
C GLY A 175 20.44 17.47 11.38
N SER A 176 19.24 17.59 11.96
CA SER A 176 18.66 16.54 12.81
C SER A 176 18.41 15.24 12.04
N SER A 177 18.88 14.12 12.62
CA SER A 177 18.52 12.77 12.14
C SER A 177 17.00 12.50 12.18
N GLY A 178 16.25 13.26 12.99
CA GLY A 178 14.80 13.13 13.14
C GLY A 178 14.01 13.60 11.93
N ILE A 179 14.60 14.39 11.01
CA ILE A 179 13.90 14.86 9.80
C ILE A 179 13.50 13.67 8.93
N ASN A 180 14.45 12.78 8.66
CA ASN A 180 14.22 11.55 7.89
C ASN A 180 13.24 10.60 8.60
N TYR A 181 13.27 10.56 9.93
CA TYR A 181 12.30 9.78 10.71
C TYR A 181 10.87 10.31 10.51
N ALA A 182 10.67 11.62 10.63
CA ALA A 182 9.36 12.23 10.44
C ALA A 182 8.84 12.07 9.00
N GLU A 183 9.71 12.27 8.01
CA GLU A 183 9.35 12.12 6.59
C GLU A 183 8.91 10.68 6.26
N LYS A 184 9.63 9.67 6.75
CA LYS A 184 9.26 8.26 6.56
C LYS A 184 7.92 7.88 7.17
N ILE A 185 7.62 8.39 8.37
CA ILE A 185 6.35 8.10 9.04
C ILE A 185 5.19 8.80 8.34
N MET A 186 5.38 10.07 7.95
CA MET A 186 4.37 10.82 7.20
C MET A 186 4.12 10.23 5.80
N ALA A 187 5.14 9.68 5.14
CA ALA A 187 4.95 8.94 3.90
C ALA A 187 4.22 7.61 4.14
N GLY A 188 4.66 6.82 5.12
CA GLY A 188 4.10 5.51 5.45
C GLY A 188 2.65 5.55 5.97
N SER A 189 2.15 6.70 6.43
CA SER A 189 0.75 6.83 6.86
C SER A 189 -0.24 6.66 5.71
N ALA A 190 0.17 6.92 4.46
CA ALA A 190 -0.69 6.68 3.30
C ALA A 190 -1.14 5.21 3.16
N VAL A 191 -0.41 4.26 3.76
CA VAL A 191 -0.77 2.82 3.73
C VAL A 191 -1.93 2.47 4.68
N TYR A 192 -2.23 3.35 5.65
CA TYR A 192 -3.23 3.10 6.70
C TYR A 192 -4.55 3.86 6.50
N THR A 193 -4.67 4.67 5.45
CA THR A 193 -5.90 5.41 5.14
C THR A 193 -6.96 4.45 4.59
N THR A 194 -7.96 4.09 5.39
CA THR A 194 -9.18 3.40 4.90
C THR A 194 -10.31 4.42 4.76
N ASP A 195 -10.49 4.83 3.51
CA ASP A 195 -11.62 5.50 2.83
C ASP A 195 -11.87 7.05 2.87
N CYS A 196 -11.84 7.57 1.61
CA CYS A 196 -12.57 8.71 1.01
C CYS A 196 -12.02 10.16 1.08
N ALA A 197 -11.17 10.56 0.12
CA ALA A 197 -11.25 11.81 -0.68
C ALA A 197 -10.03 11.98 -1.61
N PRO A 198 -10.14 12.70 -2.75
CA PRO A 198 -9.28 12.51 -3.92
C PRO A 198 -7.86 13.06 -3.72
N ALA A 199 -6.89 12.37 -4.31
CA ALA A 199 -5.51 12.83 -4.34
C ALA A 199 -5.39 14.17 -5.10
N PRO A 200 -4.56 15.11 -4.62
CA PRO A 200 -4.30 16.35 -5.34
C PRO A 200 -3.61 16.03 -6.68
N GLU A 201 -4.15 16.60 -7.76
CA GLU A 201 -3.47 16.64 -9.04
C GLU A 201 -2.16 17.41 -8.90
N THR A 202 -1.02 16.74 -9.02
CA THR A 202 0.18 17.24 -9.70
C THR A 202 1.33 16.24 -9.62
N GLY A 203 1.81 15.75 -10.78
CA GLY A 203 3.20 15.30 -10.90
C GLY A 203 3.50 14.17 -11.88
N GLY A 204 3.62 14.48 -13.19
CA GLY A 204 4.35 13.65 -14.17
C GLY A 204 3.53 13.23 -15.40
N GLU A 205 3.94 13.68 -16.59
CA GLU A 205 3.29 13.31 -17.85
C GLU A 205 3.20 11.78 -18.02
N GLY A 206 1.97 11.25 -18.05
CA GLY A 206 1.68 9.89 -18.54
C GLY A 206 1.42 8.80 -17.49
N VAL A 207 1.25 9.12 -16.21
CA VAL A 207 0.79 8.13 -15.21
C VAL A 207 -0.74 8.03 -15.26
N VAL A 208 -1.24 6.89 -15.70
CA VAL A 208 -2.68 6.57 -15.74
C VAL A 208 -2.92 5.37 -14.82
N VAL A 209 -3.87 5.52 -13.91
CA VAL A 209 -4.20 4.57 -12.83
C VAL A 209 -5.47 3.83 -13.22
N SER A 210 -5.48 2.49 -13.18
CA SER A 210 -6.70 1.69 -13.24
C SER A 210 -6.47 0.22 -12.87
N GLY A 211 -7.50 -0.44 -12.32
CA GLY A 211 -7.48 -1.85 -11.89
C GLY A 211 -7.03 -2.05 -10.43
N GLU A 212 -7.06 -3.31 -9.97
CA GLU A 212 -6.53 -3.73 -8.67
C GLU A 212 -5.02 -4.00 -8.78
N TRP A 213 -4.24 -3.57 -7.78
CA TRP A 213 -2.78 -3.68 -7.78
C TRP A 213 -2.19 -4.29 -6.51
N THR A 214 -1.03 -4.91 -6.64
CA THR A 214 -0.26 -5.48 -5.52
C THR A 214 1.24 -5.32 -5.71
N HIS A 215 2.00 -5.53 -4.63
CA HIS A 215 3.46 -5.50 -4.68
C HIS A 215 3.99 -6.61 -5.60
N PRO A 216 4.77 -6.26 -6.65
CA PRO A 216 5.19 -7.21 -7.69
C PRO A 216 6.18 -8.27 -7.19
N PHE A 217 6.72 -8.12 -5.97
CA PHE A 217 7.62 -9.10 -5.40
C PHE A 217 7.50 -9.16 -3.86
N PRO A 218 6.52 -9.90 -3.31
CA PRO A 218 6.25 -9.94 -1.87
C PRO A 218 7.50 -10.29 -1.05
N GLY A 219 7.82 -9.44 -0.06
CA GLY A 219 8.97 -9.63 0.82
C GLY A 219 10.34 -9.34 0.19
N ALA A 220 10.38 -8.85 -1.05
CA ALA A 220 11.58 -8.32 -1.66
C ALA A 220 11.90 -6.91 -1.16
N TYR A 221 13.15 -6.51 -1.33
CA TYR A 221 13.62 -5.15 -1.18
C TYR A 221 14.13 -4.63 -2.52
N PHE A 222 14.07 -3.32 -2.66
CA PHE A 222 14.54 -2.61 -3.83
C PHE A 222 16.08 -2.54 -3.84
N THR A 223 16.67 -2.89 -4.98
CA THR A 223 18.13 -3.01 -5.16
C THR A 223 18.71 -2.00 -6.14
N SER A 224 17.93 -1.50 -7.11
CA SER A 224 18.37 -0.49 -8.07
C SER A 224 17.21 0.32 -8.66
N ASP A 225 17.43 1.62 -8.81
CA ASP A 225 16.49 2.61 -9.34
C ASP A 225 16.32 2.56 -10.85
N TYR A 226 15.17 3.05 -11.32
CA TYR A 226 14.98 3.46 -12.71
C TYR A 226 15.81 4.70 -13.04
N GLY A 227 16.30 4.77 -14.28
CA GLY A 227 16.99 5.93 -14.83
C GLY A 227 18.52 5.90 -14.69
N PRO A 228 19.17 7.07 -14.85
CA PRO A 228 20.63 7.17 -14.84
C PRO A 228 21.24 6.74 -13.50
N ARG A 229 22.24 5.84 -13.55
CA ARG A 229 22.91 5.32 -12.36
C ARG A 229 24.41 5.02 -12.59
N PRO A 230 25.22 4.95 -11.52
CA PRO A 230 26.55 4.39 -11.60
C PRO A 230 26.51 2.93 -12.07
N CYS A 231 27.43 2.56 -12.96
CA CYS A 231 27.49 1.19 -13.46
C CYS A 231 27.82 0.18 -12.35
N PRO A 232 27.10 -0.96 -12.27
CA PRO A 232 27.43 -2.04 -11.36
C PRO A 232 28.85 -2.58 -11.63
N LYS A 233 29.63 -2.78 -10.57
CA LYS A 233 31.03 -3.26 -10.65
C LYS A 233 31.17 -4.64 -11.30
N THR A 234 30.10 -5.42 -11.29
CA THR A 234 30.03 -6.80 -11.78
C THR A 234 29.71 -6.90 -13.27
N LEU A 235 29.36 -5.79 -13.92
CA LEU A 235 28.96 -5.76 -15.34
C LEU A 235 29.84 -4.79 -16.13
N LYS A 236 29.98 -5.06 -17.43
CA LYS A 236 30.60 -4.10 -18.35
C LYS A 236 29.67 -2.90 -18.49
N CYS A 237 30.19 -1.72 -18.18
CA CYS A 237 29.44 -0.47 -18.25
C CYS A 237 29.16 -0.07 -19.71
N THR A 238 27.95 -0.37 -20.19
CA THR A 238 27.41 0.17 -21.45
C THR A 238 26.49 1.36 -21.16
N LYS A 239 26.07 2.09 -22.20
CA LYS A 239 25.11 3.20 -22.03
C LYS A 239 23.78 2.69 -21.46
N GLU A 240 23.40 1.47 -21.82
CA GLU A 240 22.21 0.78 -21.34
C GLU A 240 22.34 0.35 -19.88
N VAL A 241 23.52 -0.10 -19.45
CA VAL A 241 23.76 -0.43 -18.04
C VAL A 241 23.78 0.84 -17.16
N ALA A 242 24.29 1.95 -17.71
CA ALA A 242 24.34 3.26 -17.05
C ALA A 242 23.00 4.00 -17.02
N ASN A 243 22.02 3.59 -17.82
CA ASN A 243 20.65 4.11 -17.81
C ASN A 243 19.67 2.94 -17.62
N HIS A 244 19.31 2.69 -16.38
CA HIS A 244 18.54 1.54 -15.98
C HIS A 244 17.08 1.69 -16.39
N ASN A 245 16.60 0.88 -17.33
CA ASN A 245 15.25 1.06 -17.88
C ASN A 245 14.16 0.32 -17.08
N ALA A 246 14.45 -0.05 -15.83
CA ALA A 246 13.60 -0.84 -14.97
C ALA A 246 13.91 -0.55 -13.49
N ILE A 247 13.26 -1.27 -12.59
CA ILE A 247 13.67 -1.37 -11.19
C ILE A 247 14.14 -2.79 -10.89
N ASP A 248 15.09 -2.94 -9.98
CA ASP A 248 15.56 -4.26 -9.54
C ASP A 248 15.05 -4.58 -8.14
N LEU A 249 14.41 -5.74 -7.96
CA LEU A 249 13.86 -6.22 -6.70
C LEU A 249 14.48 -7.57 -6.34
N ALA A 250 14.84 -7.79 -5.07
CA ALA A 250 15.41 -9.06 -4.61
C ALA A 250 14.94 -9.42 -3.20
N THR A 251 14.84 -10.70 -2.87
CA THR A 251 14.61 -11.11 -1.47
C THR A 251 15.91 -11.30 -0.69
N GLY A 252 17.03 -11.42 -1.41
CA GLY A 252 18.34 -11.76 -0.85
C GLY A 252 18.54 -13.25 -0.57
N THR A 253 17.52 -14.09 -0.81
CA THR A 253 17.59 -15.55 -0.63
C THR A 253 17.87 -16.30 -1.93
N GLY A 254 17.55 -15.72 -3.08
CA GLY A 254 17.62 -16.39 -4.38
C GLY A 254 16.44 -17.35 -4.64
N THR A 255 15.45 -17.37 -3.76
CA THR A 255 14.29 -18.27 -3.82
C THR A 255 12.95 -17.55 -3.84
N GLY A 256 12.96 -16.22 -3.84
CA GLY A 256 11.74 -15.42 -3.90
C GLY A 256 11.07 -15.48 -5.27
N PHE A 257 9.74 -15.34 -5.27
CA PHE A 257 8.95 -15.28 -6.49
C PHE A 257 8.38 -13.87 -6.71
N ALA A 258 8.60 -13.35 -7.92
CA ALA A 258 7.85 -12.21 -8.42
C ALA A 258 6.44 -12.66 -8.82
N VAL A 259 5.50 -11.72 -8.72
CA VAL A 259 4.08 -11.91 -8.99
C VAL A 259 3.55 -10.83 -9.94
N ALA A 260 2.38 -11.06 -10.52
CA ALA A 260 1.66 -10.08 -11.31
C ALA A 260 1.28 -8.86 -10.43
N PRO A 261 1.69 -7.62 -10.76
CA PRO A 261 1.28 -6.44 -9.98
C PRO A 261 -0.18 -6.08 -10.21
N THR A 262 -0.78 -6.49 -11.32
CA THR A 262 -2.17 -6.21 -11.70
C THR A 262 -2.68 -7.32 -12.61
N GLN A 263 -3.96 -7.30 -12.96
CA GLN A 263 -4.50 -8.24 -13.93
C GLN A 263 -3.88 -8.01 -15.31
N MET A 264 -3.35 -9.07 -15.92
CA MET A 264 -2.60 -8.99 -17.17
C MET A 264 -2.69 -10.26 -18.00
N GLU A 265 -2.57 -10.12 -19.32
CA GLU A 265 -2.39 -11.25 -20.24
C GLU A 265 -0.90 -11.52 -20.44
N ILE A 266 -0.47 -12.77 -20.26
CA ILE A 266 0.90 -13.21 -20.51
C ILE A 266 1.13 -13.35 -22.01
N THR A 267 1.90 -12.45 -22.59
CA THR A 267 2.17 -12.39 -24.03
C THR A 267 3.39 -13.24 -24.41
N LYS A 268 4.30 -13.49 -23.47
CA LYS A 268 5.44 -14.40 -23.65
C LYS A 268 5.92 -14.98 -22.31
N ALA A 269 6.01 -16.31 -22.22
CA ALA A 269 6.63 -16.98 -21.06
C ALA A 269 7.52 -18.17 -21.44
N ASN A 270 7.82 -18.33 -22.73
CA ASN A 270 8.61 -19.44 -23.24
C ASN A 270 9.84 -18.92 -24.01
N GLY A 271 10.92 -19.68 -23.89
CA GLY A 271 12.16 -19.44 -24.62
C GLY A 271 13.27 -18.83 -23.76
N THR A 272 14.45 -18.82 -24.34
CA THR A 272 15.62 -18.12 -23.83
C THR A 272 15.95 -17.04 -24.84
N ASP A 273 16.25 -15.83 -24.38
CA ASP A 273 16.72 -14.80 -25.28
C ASP A 273 18.17 -15.06 -25.74
N ARG A 274 18.69 -14.18 -26.61
CA ARG A 274 20.05 -14.33 -27.14
C ARG A 274 21.15 -14.21 -26.08
N ASP A 275 20.84 -13.58 -24.95
CA ASP A 275 21.77 -13.29 -23.88
C ASP A 275 21.69 -14.36 -22.77
N GLY A 276 20.83 -15.37 -22.94
CA GLY A 276 20.65 -16.46 -21.97
C GLY A 276 19.62 -16.16 -20.90
N ASP A 277 18.81 -15.11 -21.06
CA ASP A 277 17.75 -14.75 -20.12
C ASP A 277 16.44 -15.51 -20.41
N HIS A 278 15.59 -15.60 -19.40
CA HIS A 278 14.28 -16.23 -19.47
C HIS A 278 13.19 -15.20 -19.13
N PRO A 279 12.92 -14.23 -20.00
CA PRO A 279 11.97 -13.17 -19.66
C PRO A 279 10.53 -13.65 -19.74
N VAL A 280 9.69 -13.09 -18.87
CA VAL A 280 8.23 -13.13 -19.00
C VAL A 280 7.73 -11.75 -19.40
N PHE A 281 6.86 -11.68 -20.41
CA PHE A 281 6.17 -10.47 -20.82
C PHE A 281 4.67 -10.63 -20.63
N ALA A 282 4.04 -9.53 -20.26
CA ALA A 282 2.61 -9.43 -20.11
C ALA A 282 2.11 -8.04 -20.52
N ARG A 283 0.83 -7.96 -20.88
CA ARG A 283 0.11 -6.70 -21.10
C ARG A 283 -1.00 -6.56 -20.07
N GLN A 284 -1.01 -5.44 -19.36
CA GLN A 284 -2.08 -5.08 -18.42
C GLN A 284 -3.45 -5.12 -19.12
N ILE A 285 -4.44 -5.73 -18.48
CA ILE A 285 -5.82 -5.79 -19.01
C ILE A 285 -6.51 -4.44 -18.91
N ALA A 286 -6.37 -3.76 -17.76
CA ALA A 286 -6.95 -2.45 -17.56
C ALA A 286 -6.15 -1.36 -18.31
N GLU A 287 -6.77 -0.21 -18.58
CA GLU A 287 -6.08 0.93 -19.18
C GLU A 287 -4.94 1.42 -18.26
N PRO A 288 -3.81 1.93 -18.79
CA PRO A 288 -3.59 2.22 -20.20
C PRO A 288 -3.08 1.02 -21.02
N HIS A 289 -3.05 -0.20 -20.47
CA HIS A 289 -2.43 -1.38 -21.07
C HIS A 289 -0.89 -1.34 -21.07
N TYR A 290 -0.28 -1.00 -19.93
CA TYR A 290 1.18 -1.10 -19.78
C TYR A 290 1.69 -2.48 -20.20
N VAL A 291 2.85 -2.49 -20.86
CA VAL A 291 3.61 -3.74 -21.09
C VAL A 291 4.53 -3.93 -19.91
N ILE A 292 4.41 -5.06 -19.22
CA ILE A 292 5.14 -5.39 -18.00
C ILE A 292 6.02 -6.60 -18.31
N SER A 293 7.31 -6.50 -18.00
CA SER A 293 8.26 -7.58 -18.25
C SER A 293 9.15 -7.88 -17.05
N TYR A 294 9.40 -9.16 -16.85
CA TYR A 294 10.21 -9.73 -15.77
C TYR A 294 11.44 -10.34 -16.38
N TRP A 295 12.60 -9.87 -15.95
CA TRP A 295 13.90 -10.29 -16.46
C TRP A 295 14.72 -10.95 -15.36
N HIS A 296 15.76 -11.67 -15.77
CA HIS A 296 16.66 -12.43 -14.90
C HIS A 296 15.99 -13.58 -14.14
N CYS A 297 14.82 -14.03 -14.60
CA CYS A 297 14.10 -15.14 -13.99
C CYS A 297 14.94 -16.42 -14.00
N ALA A 298 15.01 -17.13 -12.87
CA ALA A 298 15.77 -18.37 -12.79
C ALA A 298 15.29 -19.42 -13.82
N TYR A 299 16.22 -20.18 -14.40
CA TYR A 299 15.92 -21.22 -15.38
C TYR A 299 14.84 -22.19 -14.87
N GLY A 300 13.79 -22.41 -15.67
CA GLY A 300 12.70 -23.33 -15.33
C GLY A 300 11.76 -22.86 -14.21
N SER A 301 11.87 -21.59 -13.79
CA SER A 301 11.07 -21.06 -12.67
C SER A 301 9.70 -20.50 -13.06
N HIS A 302 9.40 -20.36 -14.35
CA HIS A 302 8.13 -19.80 -14.80
C HIS A 302 6.94 -20.61 -14.26
N ARG A 303 5.90 -19.88 -13.84
CA ARG A 303 4.63 -20.44 -13.33
C ARG A 303 3.43 -20.10 -14.21
N VAL A 304 3.69 -19.42 -15.32
CA VAL A 304 2.69 -18.96 -16.28
C VAL A 304 3.00 -19.42 -17.70
N LYS A 305 2.03 -19.29 -18.61
CA LYS A 305 2.15 -19.65 -20.03
C LYS A 305 1.66 -18.51 -20.92
N THR A 306 2.22 -18.40 -22.12
CA THR A 306 1.71 -17.48 -23.16
C THR A 306 0.21 -17.69 -23.42
N GLY A 307 -0.55 -16.60 -23.49
CA GLY A 307 -2.00 -16.55 -23.66
C GLY A 307 -2.79 -16.66 -22.35
N GLN A 308 -2.13 -16.82 -21.20
CA GLN A 308 -2.80 -16.90 -19.91
C GLN A 308 -3.18 -15.50 -19.40
N ILE A 309 -4.42 -15.31 -18.99
CA ILE A 309 -4.81 -14.14 -18.17
C ILE A 309 -4.55 -14.49 -16.70
N VAL A 310 -3.87 -13.60 -15.99
CA VAL A 310 -3.52 -13.77 -14.57
C VAL A 310 -4.02 -12.58 -13.76
N GLU A 311 -4.46 -12.84 -12.54
CA GLU A 311 -4.85 -11.82 -11.56
C GLU A 311 -3.61 -11.27 -10.82
N ALA A 312 -3.76 -10.09 -10.21
CA ALA A 312 -2.76 -9.54 -9.29
C ALA A 312 -2.37 -10.58 -8.22
N GLY A 313 -1.08 -10.69 -7.90
CA GLY A 313 -0.54 -11.65 -6.94
C GLY A 313 -0.25 -13.04 -7.51
N THR A 314 -0.61 -13.33 -8.76
CA THR A 314 -0.28 -14.60 -9.41
C THR A 314 1.24 -14.76 -9.55
N PRO A 315 1.85 -15.87 -9.09
CA PRO A 315 3.28 -16.13 -9.25
C PRO A 315 3.70 -16.16 -10.73
N ILE A 316 4.78 -15.46 -11.06
CA ILE A 316 5.31 -15.34 -12.42
C ILE A 316 6.58 -16.17 -12.57
N CYS A 317 7.65 -15.79 -11.86
CA CYS A 317 8.94 -16.46 -11.92
C CYS A 317 9.73 -16.24 -10.62
N GLN A 318 10.75 -17.07 -10.42
CA GLN A 318 11.66 -16.92 -9.29
C GLN A 318 12.79 -15.96 -9.64
N GLU A 319 13.24 -15.15 -8.68
CA GLU A 319 14.45 -14.34 -8.83
C GLU A 319 15.65 -15.20 -9.24
N GLY A 320 16.50 -14.65 -10.10
CA GLY A 320 17.61 -15.38 -10.68
C GLY A 320 18.74 -14.45 -11.09
N ILE A 321 19.66 -15.00 -11.88
CA ILE A 321 20.85 -14.31 -12.38
C ILE A 321 21.13 -14.69 -13.84
N THR A 322 20.06 -14.96 -14.59
CA THR A 322 20.12 -15.32 -16.01
C THR A 322 20.30 -14.08 -16.88
N GLY A 323 20.78 -14.25 -18.11
CA GLY A 323 21.02 -13.12 -19.00
C GLY A 323 22.16 -12.21 -18.53
N ASN A 324 22.01 -10.91 -18.80
CA ASN A 324 22.98 -9.88 -18.42
C ASN A 324 22.74 -9.36 -16.99
N ALA A 325 22.69 -10.27 -16.02
CA ALA A 325 22.54 -9.96 -14.60
C ALA A 325 23.88 -9.97 -13.87
N GLY A 326 24.08 -9.04 -12.94
CA GLY A 326 25.29 -8.98 -12.11
C GLY A 326 24.97 -8.89 -10.62
N GLY A 327 25.85 -9.43 -9.77
CA GLY A 327 25.68 -9.36 -8.32
C GLY A 327 24.92 -10.55 -7.74
N ARG A 328 23.85 -10.30 -6.98
CA ARG A 328 23.02 -11.34 -6.33
C ARG A 328 21.77 -11.61 -7.17
N PRO A 329 21.10 -12.77 -6.98
CA PRO A 329 19.82 -13.03 -7.63
C PRO A 329 18.81 -11.92 -7.36
N HIS A 330 18.09 -11.51 -8.41
CA HIS A 330 17.05 -10.47 -8.38
C HIS A 330 16.08 -10.68 -9.54
N VAL A 331 15.03 -9.85 -9.58
CA VAL A 331 14.15 -9.67 -10.73
C VAL A 331 14.28 -8.23 -11.19
N HIS A 332 14.54 -8.04 -12.48
CA HIS A 332 14.52 -6.75 -13.14
C HIS A 332 13.12 -6.55 -13.73
N LEU A 333 12.34 -5.66 -13.11
CA LEU A 333 10.94 -5.40 -13.40
C LEU A 333 10.81 -4.13 -14.24
N GLN A 334 10.47 -4.30 -15.51
CA GLN A 334 10.41 -3.22 -16.48
C GLN A 334 8.97 -2.95 -16.90
N PHE A 335 8.58 -1.66 -16.91
CA PHE A 335 7.32 -1.18 -17.44
C PHE A 335 7.58 -0.40 -18.74
N ASN A 336 6.76 -0.61 -19.75
CA ASN A 336 6.77 0.14 -20.99
C ASN A 336 5.39 0.69 -21.32
N LYS A 337 5.39 1.77 -22.12
CA LYS A 337 4.17 2.35 -22.70
C LYS A 337 3.38 1.31 -23.52
N PRO A 338 2.07 1.49 -23.68
CA PRO A 338 1.20 0.52 -24.38
C PRO A 338 1.61 0.24 -25.84
N SER A 339 2.26 1.20 -26.48
CA SER A 339 2.78 1.10 -27.85
C SER A 339 4.02 0.21 -27.98
N ALA A 340 4.60 -0.26 -26.88
CA ALA A 340 5.77 -1.12 -26.89
C ALA A 340 5.45 -2.55 -27.35
N SER A 341 6.48 -3.25 -27.81
CA SER A 341 6.41 -4.70 -28.02
C SER A 341 6.22 -5.42 -26.69
N ASP A 342 5.30 -6.36 -26.66
CA ASP A 342 4.99 -7.24 -25.53
C ASP A 342 5.59 -8.65 -25.71
N THR A 343 6.47 -8.86 -26.69
CA THR A 343 7.09 -10.18 -26.94
C THR A 343 8.62 -10.10 -27.12
N SER A 344 9.19 -8.91 -27.11
CA SER A 344 10.61 -8.67 -27.32
C SER A 344 11.13 -7.55 -26.42
N TYR A 345 12.42 -7.60 -26.11
CA TYR A 345 13.11 -6.53 -25.40
C TYR A 345 12.89 -5.17 -26.07
N GLU A 346 12.55 -4.14 -25.29
CA GLU A 346 12.43 -2.78 -25.78
C GLU A 346 12.84 -1.75 -24.74
N ARG A 347 13.61 -0.73 -25.15
CA ARG A 347 14.30 0.20 -24.23
C ARG A 347 13.95 1.69 -24.40
N TYR A 348 13.25 2.07 -25.46
CA TYR A 348 12.98 3.48 -25.77
C TYR A 348 11.63 3.96 -25.26
N THR A 349 10.75 3.03 -24.90
CA THR A 349 9.39 3.31 -24.42
C THR A 349 9.20 2.96 -22.95
N THR A 350 10.29 2.74 -22.22
CA THR A 350 10.23 2.42 -20.79
C THR A 350 9.72 3.60 -20.00
N VAL A 351 9.01 3.29 -18.92
CA VAL A 351 8.50 4.24 -17.94
C VAL A 351 8.88 3.75 -16.56
N ASP A 352 9.04 4.68 -15.63
CA ASP A 352 9.38 4.34 -14.26
C ASP A 352 8.22 3.56 -13.61
N PRO A 353 8.43 2.31 -13.17
CA PRO A 353 7.40 1.54 -12.47
C PRO A 353 7.00 2.15 -11.12
N GLU A 354 7.91 2.88 -10.45
CA GLU A 354 7.70 3.34 -9.08
C GLU A 354 6.53 4.34 -8.96
N PRO A 355 6.46 5.42 -9.75
CA PRO A 355 5.31 6.33 -9.74
C PRO A 355 3.99 5.64 -10.11
N ILE A 356 4.03 4.62 -10.98
CA ILE A 356 2.82 3.90 -11.41
C ILE A 356 2.32 3.02 -10.27
N LEU A 357 3.20 2.26 -9.63
CA LEU A 357 2.87 1.42 -8.50
C LEU A 357 2.40 2.26 -7.30
N ALA A 358 3.10 3.35 -6.99
CA ALA A 358 2.71 4.27 -5.93
C ALA A 358 1.33 4.90 -6.19
N ALA A 359 1.04 5.31 -7.43
CA ALA A 359 -0.26 5.86 -7.80
C ALA A 359 -1.41 4.84 -7.70
N ASN A 360 -1.10 3.54 -7.68
CA ASN A 360 -2.06 2.46 -7.43
C ASN A 360 -1.95 1.89 -6.00
N GLY A 361 -1.38 2.65 -5.06
CA GLY A 361 -1.31 2.28 -3.64
C GLY A 361 -0.28 1.19 -3.31
N VAL A 362 0.68 0.92 -4.20
CA VAL A 362 1.72 -0.09 -4.01
C VAL A 362 3.05 0.58 -3.65
N ASP A 363 3.51 0.37 -2.42
CA ASP A 363 4.83 0.80 -1.96
C ASP A 363 5.90 -0.26 -2.25
N LEU A 364 6.89 0.10 -3.07
CA LEU A 364 8.03 -0.73 -3.46
C LEU A 364 9.12 -0.89 -2.39
N CYS A 365 9.11 -0.05 -1.37
CA CYS A 365 10.06 -0.06 -0.27
C CYS A 365 9.37 -0.45 1.05
N PRO A 366 8.74 -1.64 1.16
CA PRO A 366 8.02 -2.04 2.37
C PRO A 366 8.99 -1.96 3.57
N PRO A 367 8.66 -1.21 4.64
CA PRO A 367 9.59 -1.00 5.72
C PRO A 367 9.85 -2.37 6.33
N GLY A 368 11.10 -2.85 6.31
CA GLY A 368 11.27 -4.31 6.21
C GLY A 368 12.54 -4.94 6.74
N ARG A 369 13.58 -4.70 5.96
CA ARG A 369 14.81 -5.45 5.96
C ARG A 369 15.96 -4.45 5.84
N ASN A 370 17.19 -4.91 6.05
CA ASN A 370 18.40 -4.13 5.82
C ASN A 370 18.34 -3.46 4.44
N VAL A 371 17.92 -2.19 4.42
CA VAL A 371 17.84 -1.35 3.24
C VAL A 371 19.25 -0.90 2.93
N THR A 372 19.85 -1.51 1.91
CA THR A 372 21.07 -1.01 1.27
C THR A 372 20.68 -0.43 -0.08
N GLY A 373 21.07 0.82 -0.36
CA GLY A 373 20.81 1.44 -1.65
C GLY A 373 19.52 2.27 -1.70
N PRO A 374 18.74 2.26 -2.79
CA PRO A 374 17.74 3.29 -3.11
C PRO A 374 16.59 3.53 -2.10
N CYS A 375 16.17 2.52 -1.34
CA CYS A 375 15.19 2.70 -0.25
C CYS A 375 15.80 3.36 1.00
N GLN A 376 17.10 3.64 1.03
CA GLN A 376 17.77 4.28 2.15
C GLN A 376 17.46 5.79 2.14
N GLY A 377 16.34 6.17 2.76
CA GLY A 377 15.91 7.57 2.84
C GLY A 377 14.66 7.91 2.01
N ARG A 378 13.97 6.89 1.50
CA ARG A 378 12.58 6.98 1.04
C ARG A 378 11.64 6.48 2.12
#